data_AF-A0A453QSG1-F1
#
_entry.id   AF-A0A453QSG1-F1
#
_cell.length_a   1.000
_cell.length_b   1.000
_cell.length_c   1.000
_cell.angle_alpha   90.00
_cell.angle_beta   90.00
_cell.angle_gamma   90.00
#
_symmetry.space_group_name_H-M   'P 1'
#
loop_
_entity.id
_entity.type
_entity.pdbx_description
1 polymer ?
#
loop_
_entity_poly.entity_id
_entity_poly.type
_entity_poly.pdbx_seq_one_letter_code
_entity_poly.pdbx_strand_id
1 'polypeptide(L)'
;MKELSDRAIAAGGTSGQLPPPSVFGDSLYTIDIGQNDFTSNLASQGIEAVKRTLPSVISQISQTIQDLHSTGGARKFMVFNMAPIGCYPAFLVELVHINQPN
;
A
#
# COMPACT_ATOMS: atom_id res chain seq x y z
N MET A 1 6.01 10.71 5.42
CA MET A 1 6.74 10.31 6.64
C MET A 1 8.08 11.02 6.81
N LYS A 2 8.94 11.10 5.78
CA LYS A 2 10.21 11.84 5.85
C LYS A 2 10.07 13.24 6.44
N GLU A 3 9.17 14.07 5.89
CA GLU A 3 8.96 15.43 6.38
C GLU A 3 8.55 15.49 7.86
N LEU A 4 7.67 14.59 8.29
CA LEU A 4 7.25 14.50 9.69
C LEU A 4 8.42 14.10 10.60
N SER A 5 9.25 13.16 10.15
CA SER A 5 10.49 12.75 10.85
C SER A 5 11.47 13.93 10.96
N ASP A 6 11.70 14.66 9.86
CA ASP A 6 12.57 15.83 9.83
C ASP A 6 12.09 16.92 10.79
N ARG A 7 10.78 17.18 10.83
CA ARG A 7 10.16 18.12 11.76
C ARG A 7 10.30 17.69 13.22
N ALA A 8 10.11 16.40 13.51
CA ALA A 8 10.25 15.86 14.86
C ALA A 8 11.71 15.95 15.37
N ILE A 9 12.68 15.68 14.49
CA ILE A 9 14.11 15.84 14.77
C ILE A 9 14.44 17.31 15.02
N ALA A 10 14.00 18.21 14.14
CA ALA A 10 14.26 19.64 14.26
C ALA A 10 13.67 20.25 15.55
N ALA A 11 12.51 19.75 16.00
CA ALA A 11 11.87 20.18 17.25
C ALA A 11 12.51 19.57 18.53
N GLY A 12 13.53 18.72 18.40
CA GLY A 12 14.25 18.11 19.53
C GLY A 12 13.37 17.28 20.48
N GLY A 13 12.20 16.82 20.04
CA GLY A 13 11.22 16.11 20.88
C GLY A 13 10.56 16.96 21.99
N THR A 14 10.70 18.29 21.95
CA THR A 14 10.17 19.21 22.99
C THR A 14 8.84 19.86 22.63
N SER A 15 8.45 19.81 21.35
CA SER A 15 7.13 20.27 20.93
C SER A 15 6.11 19.19 21.23
N GLY A 16 5.21 19.44 22.21
CA GLY A 16 4.13 18.51 22.58
C GLY A 16 3.14 18.18 21.44
N GLN A 17 3.33 18.74 20.25
CA GLN A 17 2.56 18.48 19.04
C GLN A 17 3.23 17.45 18.10
N LEU A 18 4.50 17.09 18.32
CA LEU A 18 5.25 16.15 17.48
C LEU A 18 5.70 14.92 18.27
N PRO A 19 5.71 13.72 17.66
CA PRO A 19 6.20 12.53 18.34
C PRO A 19 7.71 12.61 18.58
N PRO A 20 8.24 11.92 19.60
CA PRO A 20 9.68 11.76 19.76
C PRO A 20 10.33 11.10 18.52
N PRO A 21 11.53 11.51 18.11
CA PRO A 21 12.20 10.93 16.94
C PRO A 21 12.42 9.40 17.00
N SER A 22 12.51 8.80 18.19
CA SER A 22 12.65 7.35 18.34
C SER A 22 11.44 6.57 17.82
N VAL A 23 10.24 7.17 17.86
CA VAL A 23 8.99 6.51 17.45
C VAL A 23 9.04 6.04 16.00
N PHE A 24 9.75 6.74 15.11
CA PHE A 24 9.87 6.34 13.70
C PHE A 24 10.61 5.00 13.53
N GLY A 25 11.63 4.73 14.36
CA GLY A 25 12.32 3.44 14.35
C GLY A 25 11.55 2.34 15.11
N ASP A 26 10.83 2.73 16.15
CA ASP A 26 10.19 1.80 17.08
C ASP A 26 8.79 1.33 16.67
N SER A 27 8.12 2.05 15.79
CA SER A 27 6.76 1.74 15.35
C SER A 27 6.69 0.53 14.41
N LEU A 28 5.53 -0.15 14.41
CA LEU A 28 5.15 -1.12 13.39
C LEU A 28 4.40 -0.40 12.27
N TYR A 29 4.90 -0.52 11.04
CA TYR A 29 4.31 0.08 9.85
C TYR A 29 3.47 -0.97 9.12
N THR A 30 2.15 -0.87 9.26
CA THR A 30 1.19 -1.70 8.53
C THR A 30 0.95 -1.12 7.14
N ILE A 31 1.23 -1.89 6.09
CA ILE A 31 1.14 -1.47 4.70
C ILE A 31 0.04 -2.25 4.01
N ASP A 32 -1.00 -1.54 3.59
CA ASP A 32 -2.12 -2.06 2.79
C ASP A 32 -2.38 -1.05 1.65
N ILE A 33 -1.80 -1.31 0.48
CA ILE A 33 -1.82 -0.44 -0.70
C ILE A 33 -1.86 -1.27 -1.98
N GLY A 34 -2.23 -0.66 -3.11
CA GLY A 34 -2.26 -1.30 -4.43
C GLY A 34 -3.63 -1.85 -4.85
N GLN A 35 -4.59 -1.95 -3.94
CA GLN A 35 -5.90 -2.51 -4.26
C GLN A 35 -6.67 -1.66 -5.28
N ASN A 36 -6.60 -0.34 -5.18
CA ASN A 36 -7.30 0.57 -6.10
C ASN A 36 -6.75 0.49 -7.52
N ASP A 37 -5.45 0.20 -7.68
CA ASP A 37 -4.78 0.03 -8.98
C ASP A 37 -5.34 -1.16 -9.77
N PHE A 38 -5.82 -2.19 -9.06
CA PHE A 38 -6.43 -3.38 -9.67
C PHE A 38 -7.95 -3.32 -9.77
N THR A 39 -8.62 -2.55 -8.91
CA THR A 39 -10.08 -2.57 -8.78
C THR A 39 -10.79 -1.41 -9.48
N SER A 40 -10.23 -0.20 -9.47
CA SER A 40 -10.95 1.02 -9.89
C SER A 40 -11.45 0.99 -11.33
N ASN A 41 -10.74 0.30 -12.22
CA ASN A 41 -11.09 0.20 -13.63
C ASN A 41 -11.26 -1.25 -14.09
N LEU A 42 -11.45 -2.19 -13.16
CA LEU A 42 -11.49 -3.62 -13.50
C LEU A 42 -12.63 -3.96 -14.46
N ALA A 43 -13.83 -3.45 -14.18
CA ALA A 43 -15.01 -3.67 -15.01
C ALA A 43 -14.88 -3.06 -16.42
N SER A 44 -14.14 -1.95 -16.57
CA SER A 44 -13.98 -1.25 -17.85
C SER A 44 -12.79 -1.74 -18.68
N GLN A 45 -11.67 -2.11 -18.05
CA GLN A 45 -10.46 -2.57 -18.73
C GLN A 45 -10.41 -4.09 -18.91
N GLY A 46 -11.11 -4.84 -18.06
CA GLY A 46 -11.09 -6.30 -18.04
C GLY A 46 -9.87 -6.88 -17.32
N ILE A 47 -10.01 -8.14 -16.88
CA ILE A 47 -9.04 -8.85 -16.03
C ILE A 47 -7.64 -8.90 -16.65
N GLU A 48 -7.54 -9.21 -17.94
CA GLU A 48 -6.24 -9.38 -18.61
C GLU A 48 -5.48 -8.06 -18.80
N ALA A 49 -6.20 -6.93 -18.97
CA ALA A 49 -5.56 -5.63 -19.02
C ALA A 49 -5.00 -5.23 -17.65
N VAL A 50 -5.78 -5.46 -16.58
CA VAL A 50 -5.36 -5.20 -15.20
C VAL A 50 -4.19 -6.11 -14.80
N LYS A 51 -4.18 -7.39 -15.20
CA LYS A 51 -3.02 -8.28 -14.94
C LYS A 51 -1.71 -7.76 -15.52
N ARG A 52 -1.74 -7.04 -16.65
CA ARG A 52 -0.53 -6.46 -17.25
C ARG A 52 0.07 -5.32 -16.43
N THR A 53 -0.69 -4.67 -15.54
CA THR A 53 -0.17 -3.60 -14.67
C THR A 53 0.53 -4.15 -13.43
N LEU A 54 0.34 -5.44 -13.10
CA LEU A 54 0.87 -6.12 -11.91
C LEU A 54 2.36 -5.83 -11.65
N PRO A 55 3.28 -5.96 -12.63
CA PRO A 55 4.70 -5.70 -12.37
C PRO A 55 4.99 -4.24 -11.99
N SER A 56 4.29 -3.29 -12.62
CA SER A 56 4.45 -1.86 -12.34
C SER A 56 3.95 -1.50 -10.95
N VAL A 57 2.77 -2.02 -10.57
CA VAL A 57 2.18 -1.78 -9.24
C VAL A 57 3.08 -2.38 -8.15
N ILE A 58 3.56 -3.62 -8.32
CA ILE A 58 4.49 -4.26 -7.38
C ILE A 58 5.79 -3.45 -7.23
N SER A 59 6.32 -2.92 -8.34
CA SER A 59 7.51 -2.07 -8.31
C SER A 59 7.29 -0.79 -7.50
N GLN A 60 6.14 -0.12 -7.67
CA GLN A 60 5.79 1.09 -6.93
C GLN A 60 5.57 0.82 -5.43
N ILE A 61 4.92 -0.28 -5.08
CA ILE A 61 4.77 -0.72 -3.68
C ILE A 61 6.15 -0.97 -3.06
N SER A 62 7.01 -1.69 -3.77
CA SER A 62 8.37 -2.00 -3.31
C SER A 62 9.21 -0.74 -3.11
N GLN A 63 9.13 0.21 -4.04
CA GLN A 63 9.81 1.50 -3.94
C GLN A 63 9.30 2.30 -2.74
N THR A 64 7.98 2.33 -2.53
CA THR A 64 7.37 3.06 -1.40
C THR A 64 7.85 2.50 -0.06
N ILE A 65 7.95 1.18 0.09
CA ILE A 65 8.48 0.55 1.32
C ILE A 65 9.96 0.90 1.52
N GLN A 66 10.76 0.86 0.44
CA GLN A 66 12.16 1.26 0.47
C GLN A 66 12.34 2.73 0.85
N ASP A 67 11.48 3.62 0.38
CA ASP A 67 11.51 5.05 0.70
C ASP A 67 11.13 5.29 2.17
N LEU A 68 10.12 4.58 2.69
CA LEU A 68 9.76 4.62 4.11
C LEU A 68 10.93 4.14 4.99
N HIS A 69 11.65 3.11 4.57
CA HIS A 69 12.82 2.62 5.29
C HIS A 69 14.00 3.60 5.24
N SER A 70 14.37 4.05 4.04
CA SER A 70 15.57 4.86 3.81
C SER A 70 15.42 6.30 4.28
N THR A 71 14.24 6.89 4.11
CA THR A 71 14.01 8.32 4.40
C THR A 71 13.00 8.56 5.53
N GLY A 72 12.12 7.60 5.80
CA GLY A 72 11.04 7.75 6.78
C GLY A 72 11.36 7.22 8.18
N GLY A 73 12.54 6.62 8.39
CA GLY A 73 12.98 6.06 9.67
C GLY A 73 12.36 4.71 10.02
N ALA A 74 11.44 4.18 9.20
CA ALA A 74 10.72 2.95 9.46
C ALA A 74 11.65 1.72 9.48
N ARG A 75 11.45 0.79 10.42
CA ARG A 75 12.28 -0.43 10.55
C ARG A 75 11.48 -1.72 10.64
N LYS A 76 10.24 -1.67 11.09
CA LYS A 76 9.37 -2.84 11.29
C LYS A 76 8.15 -2.71 10.39
N PHE A 77 7.96 -3.66 9.49
CA PHE A 77 6.88 -3.62 8.50
C PHE A 77 5.99 -4.85 8.62
N MET A 78 4.68 -4.64 8.48
CA MET A 78 3.69 -5.68 8.27
C MET A 78 3.00 -5.37 6.94
N VAL A 79 3.36 -6.10 5.89
CA VAL A 79 2.84 -5.87 4.54
C VAL A 79 1.70 -6.84 4.29
N PHE A 80 0.50 -6.31 4.12
CA PHE A 80 -0.68 -7.09 3.80
C PHE A 80 -0.71 -7.37 2.29
N ASN A 81 -1.09 -8.60 1.94
CA ASN A 81 -1.45 -8.91 0.57
C ASN A 81 -2.84 -8.33 0.25
N MET A 82 -3.13 -8.13 -1.02
CA MET A 82 -4.45 -7.70 -1.45
C MET A 82 -5.50 -8.76 -1.10
N ALA A 83 -6.65 -8.30 -0.60
CA ALA A 83 -7.81 -9.16 -0.38
C ALA A 83 -8.30 -9.81 -1.70
N PRO A 84 -9.00 -10.96 -1.63
CA PRO A 84 -9.46 -11.67 -2.83
C PRO A 84 -10.57 -10.88 -3.54
N ILE A 85 -10.17 -9.98 -4.44
CA ILE A 85 -11.08 -9.01 -5.08
C ILE A 85 -12.25 -9.69 -5.78
N GLY A 86 -12.08 -10.90 -6.33
CA GLY A 86 -13.17 -11.65 -6.98
C GLY A 86 -14.37 -11.95 -6.05
N CYS A 87 -14.20 -11.86 -4.73
CA CYS A 87 -15.28 -12.04 -3.76
C CYS A 87 -16.00 -10.73 -3.40
N TYR A 88 -15.61 -9.59 -3.98
CA TYR A 88 -16.23 -8.30 -3.68
C TYR A 88 -17.63 -8.22 -4.30
N PRO A 89 -18.65 -7.74 -3.57
CA PRO A 89 -20.02 -7.65 -4.10
C PRO A 89 -20.11 -6.96 -5.46
N ALA A 90 -19.33 -5.89 -5.70
CA ALA A 90 -19.29 -5.19 -6.97
C ALA A 90 -18.87 -6.11 -8.14
N PHE A 91 -17.84 -6.93 -7.96
CA PHE A 91 -17.34 -7.81 -9.02
C PHE A 91 -18.16 -9.09 -9.19
N LEU A 92 -18.91 -9.50 -8.16
CA LEU A 92 -19.90 -10.57 -8.30
C LEU A 92 -21.04 -10.18 -9.25
N VAL A 93 -21.38 -8.89 -9.36
CA VAL A 93 -22.41 -8.39 -10.30
C VAL A 93 -21.84 -7.86 -11.61
N GLU A 94 -20.62 -7.29 -11.61
CA GLU A 94 -20.01 -6.69 -12.79
C GLU A 94 -19.24 -7.70 -13.67
N LEU A 95 -18.68 -8.77 -13.09
CA LEU A 95 -17.91 -9.75 -13.83
C LEU A 95 -18.74 -11.00 -14.13
N VAL A 96 -18.86 -11.33 -15.42
CA VAL A 96 -19.52 -12.57 -15.86
C VAL A 96 -18.75 -13.77 -15.29
N HIS A 97 -19.43 -14.60 -14.50
CA HIS A 97 -18.87 -15.86 -14.03
C HIS A 97 -18.79 -16.84 -15.20
N ILE A 98 -17.63 -16.88 -15.86
CA ILE A 98 -17.33 -17.93 -16.83
C ILE A 98 -17.02 -19.17 -16.01
N ASN A 99 -17.97 -20.12 -15.95
CA ASN A 99 -17.66 -21.48 -15.53
C ASN A 99 -16.55 -21.98 -16.46
N GLN A 100 -15.31 -22.03 -15.97
CA GLN A 100 -14.21 -22.66 -16.69
C GLN A 100 -14.64 -24.11 -16.94
N PRO A 101 -14.78 -24.57 -18.20
CA PRO A 101 -15.00 -25.99 -18.44
C PRO A 101 -13.75 -26.74 -17.98
N ASN A 102 -13.97 -27.80 -17.20
CA ASN A 102 -12.94 -28.73 -16.75
C ASN A 102 -12.12 -29.30 -17.92
#